data_AF-A0A3A1WXC5-F1
#
_entry.id   AF-A0A3A1WXC5-F1
#
_cell.length_a   1.000
_cell.length_b   1.000
_cell.length_c   1.000
_cell.angle_alpha   90.00
_cell.angle_beta   90.00
_cell.angle_gamma   90.00
#
_symmetry.space_group_name_H-M   'P 1'
#
loop_
_entity.id
_entity.type
_entity.pdbx_description
1 polymer ?
#
loop_
_entity_poly.entity_id
_entity_poly.type
_entity_poly.pdbx_seq_one_letter_code
_entity_poly.pdbx_strand_id
1 'polypeptide(L)'
;MFDIVPNLAYYKNMTYETYSKNTSFNVQKALEKSGYTIAEAARLTGMARQTLSRHLNNPVHSPFNIIELAALANLTNRSPISFLKTPAKE
;
A
#
# COMPACT_ATOMS: atom_id res chain seq x y z
N MET A 1 -35.63 -3.64 1.93
CA MET A 1 -34.52 -3.25 1.04
C MET A 1 -33.41 -2.80 1.97
N PHE A 2 -32.40 -3.65 2.19
CA PHE A 2 -31.32 -3.33 3.13
C PHE A 2 -30.35 -2.39 2.42
N ASP A 3 -30.34 -1.12 2.82
CA ASP A 3 -29.32 -0.16 2.46
C ASP A 3 -27.99 -0.58 3.12
N ILE A 4 -27.28 -1.50 2.49
CA ILE A 4 -25.85 -1.68 2.73
C ILE A 4 -25.14 -0.68 1.82
N VAL A 5 -25.31 0.62 2.12
CA VAL A 5 -24.36 1.61 1.65
C VAL A 5 -23.17 1.49 2.62
N PRO A 6 -22.02 0.94 2.20
CA PRO A 6 -20.85 0.96 3.06
C PRO A 6 -20.59 2.42 3.43
N ASN A 7 -20.59 2.69 4.73
CA ASN A 7 -20.48 4.02 5.31
C ASN A 7 -19.22 4.73 4.81
N LEU A 8 -19.37 5.48 3.71
CA LEU A 8 -18.33 6.30 3.07
C LEU A 8 -17.81 7.44 3.98
N ALA A 9 -18.40 7.63 5.16
CA ALA A 9 -17.92 8.63 6.12
C ALA A 9 -16.55 8.26 6.75
N TYR A 10 -16.13 6.99 6.71
CA TYR A 10 -14.83 6.59 7.29
C TYR A 10 -13.61 7.15 6.54
N TYR A 11 -13.78 7.60 5.29
CA TYR A 11 -12.70 8.10 4.44
C TYR A 11 -12.72 9.64 4.26
N LYS A 12 -13.67 10.34 4.88
CA LYS A 12 -14.04 11.71 4.47
C LYS A 12 -13.01 12.81 4.77
N ASN A 13 -11.97 12.53 5.57
CA ASN A 13 -10.99 13.53 6.02
C ASN A 13 -9.51 13.14 5.81
N MET A 14 -9.19 12.12 5.00
CA MET A 14 -7.79 11.78 4.71
C MET A 14 -7.30 12.58 3.50
N THR A 15 -6.28 13.43 3.69
CA THR A 15 -5.66 14.12 2.57
C THR A 15 -4.95 13.13 1.66
N TYR A 16 -4.81 13.46 0.37
CA TYR A 16 -4.05 12.65 -0.57
C TYR A 16 -2.62 12.39 -0.06
N GLU A 17 -1.98 13.38 0.56
CA GLU A 17 -0.67 13.24 1.16
C GLU A 17 -0.65 12.19 2.29
N THR A 18 -1.60 12.26 3.22
CA THR A 18 -1.73 11.27 4.30
C THR A 18 -2.02 9.88 3.74
N TYR A 19 -2.90 9.78 2.75
CA TYR A 19 -3.23 8.52 2.08
C TYR A 19 -1.98 7.87 1.46
N SER A 20 -1.21 8.62 0.67
CA SER A 20 -0.04 8.09 -0.02
C SER A 20 1.06 7.67 0.96
N LYS A 21 1.31 8.48 2.01
CA LYS A 21 2.27 8.14 3.06
C LYS A 21 1.88 6.88 3.82
N ASN A 22 0.60 6.77 4.22
CA ASN A 22 0.08 5.59 4.91
C ASN A 22 0.19 4.34 4.05
N THR A 23 -0.17 4.45 2.77
CA THR A 23 -0.09 3.33 1.83
C THR A 23 1.34 2.82 1.70
N SER A 24 2.31 3.71 1.47
CA SER A 24 3.72 3.32 1.36
C SER A 24 4.29 2.76 2.65
N PHE A 25 3.91 3.32 3.81
CA PHE A 25 4.30 2.76 5.11
C PHE A 25 3.75 1.34 5.31
N ASN A 26 2.48 1.10 5.00
CA ASN A 26 1.87 -0.22 5.14
C ASN A 26 2.50 -1.25 4.20
N VAL A 27 2.83 -0.86 2.96
CA VAL A 27 3.57 -1.71 2.03
C VAL A 27 4.96 -2.03 2.59
N GLN A 28 5.70 -1.03 3.06
CA GLN A 28 7.02 -1.22 3.65
C GLN A 28 6.97 -2.23 4.81
N LYS A 29 6.08 -2.03 5.77
CA LYS A 29 5.92 -2.92 6.93
C LYS A 29 5.51 -4.34 6.52
N ALA A 30 4.70 -4.49 5.47
CA ALA A 30 4.34 -5.80 4.96
C ALA A 30 5.53 -6.53 4.34
N LEU A 31 6.36 -5.83 3.55
CA LEU A 31 7.59 -6.40 2.98
C LEU A 31 8.58 -6.79 4.08
N GLU A 32 8.81 -5.91 5.06
CA GLU A 32 9.68 -6.16 6.22
C GLU A 32 9.21 -7.39 7.02
N LYS A 33 7.90 -7.47 7.33
CA LYS A 33 7.33 -8.61 8.07
C LYS A 33 7.42 -9.93 7.29
N SER A 34 7.35 -9.87 5.97
CA SER A 34 7.51 -11.04 5.09
C SER A 34 8.99 -11.37 4.80
N GLY A 35 9.94 -10.58 5.31
CA GLY A 35 11.38 -10.81 5.12
C GLY A 35 11.88 -10.48 3.71
N TYR A 36 11.13 -9.71 2.92
CA TYR A 36 11.53 -9.34 1.57
C TYR A 36 12.37 -8.06 1.55
N THR A 37 13.50 -8.11 0.86
CA THR A 37 14.21 -6.88 0.46
C THR A 37 13.47 -6.17 -0.68
N ILE A 38 13.74 -4.88 -0.88
CA ILE A 38 13.20 -4.11 -2.02
C ILE A 38 13.59 -4.76 -3.35
N ALA A 39 14.82 -5.30 -3.47
CA ALA A 39 15.29 -5.94 -4.69
C ALA A 39 14.51 -7.23 -5.00
N GLU A 40 14.27 -8.06 -3.99
CA GLU A 40 13.49 -9.29 -4.14
C GLU A 40 12.02 -9.01 -4.43
N ALA A 41 11.41 -8.08 -3.69
CA ALA A 41 10.03 -7.68 -3.89
C ALA A 41 9.80 -7.13 -5.29
N ALA A 42 10.69 -6.26 -5.78
CA ALA A 42 10.66 -5.75 -7.15
C ALA A 42 10.74 -6.89 -8.17
N ARG A 43 11.70 -7.80 -8.01
CA ARG A 43 11.89 -8.95 -8.91
C ARG A 43 10.66 -9.86 -8.94
N LEU A 44 10.06 -10.16 -7.78
CA LEU A 44 8.93 -11.09 -7.65
C LEU A 44 7.59 -10.48 -8.10
N THR A 45 7.44 -9.15 -8.00
CA THR A 45 6.23 -8.44 -8.45
C THR A 45 6.31 -8.00 -9.91
N GLY A 46 7.47 -8.11 -10.57
CA GLY A 46 7.69 -7.58 -11.90
C GLY A 46 7.85 -6.05 -11.94
N MET A 47 7.91 -5.39 -10.79
CA MET A 47 8.13 -3.94 -10.70
C MET A 47 9.62 -3.62 -10.86
N ALA A 48 9.95 -2.53 -11.55
CA ALA A 48 11.32 -2.03 -11.55
C ALA A 48 11.76 -1.63 -10.13
N ARG A 49 12.96 -2.04 -9.71
CA ARG A 49 13.48 -1.78 -8.35
C ARG A 49 13.48 -0.29 -8.00
N GLN A 50 13.85 0.57 -8.96
CA GLN A 50 13.86 2.02 -8.76
C GLN A 50 12.45 2.57 -8.59
N THR A 51 11.46 2.02 -9.29
CA THR A 51 10.05 2.38 -9.16
C THR A 51 9.55 2.03 -7.76
N LEU A 52 9.76 0.79 -7.29
CA LEU A 52 9.40 0.39 -5.92
C LEU A 52 10.06 1.29 -4.87
N SER A 53 11.36 1.55 -5.01
CA SER A 53 12.09 2.43 -4.11
C SER A 53 11.53 3.86 -4.14
N ARG A 54 11.14 4.38 -5.30
CA ARG A 54 10.55 5.72 -5.43
C ARG A 54 9.18 5.80 -4.74
N HIS A 55 8.33 4.78 -4.87
CA HIS A 55 7.04 4.75 -4.17
C HIS A 55 7.19 4.75 -2.65
N LEU A 56 8.18 4.01 -2.13
CA LEU A 56 8.45 3.93 -0.70
C LEU A 56 9.07 5.23 -0.15
N ASN A 57 10.01 5.82 -0.88
CA ASN A 57 10.77 6.98 -0.40
C ASN A 57 10.11 8.33 -0.72
N ASN A 58 9.29 8.40 -1.78
CA ASN A 58 8.63 9.64 -2.25
C ASN A 58 7.13 9.41 -2.52
N PRO A 59 6.36 8.98 -1.51
CA PRO A 59 4.99 8.48 -1.69
C PRO A 59 4.01 9.49 -2.29
N VAL A 60 4.18 10.79 -1.99
CA VAL A 60 3.27 11.84 -2.49
C VAL A 60 3.45 12.07 -3.99
N HIS A 61 4.70 12.03 -4.47
CA HIS A 61 5.06 12.27 -5.87
C HIS A 61 5.02 11.01 -6.73
N SER A 62 5.03 9.84 -6.11
CA SER A 62 4.99 8.53 -6.77
C SER A 62 4.09 7.62 -5.93
N PRO A 63 2.76 7.81 -5.92
CA PRO A 63 1.86 6.91 -5.20
C PRO A 63 1.83 5.53 -5.87
N PHE A 64 1.53 4.49 -5.11
CA PHE A 64 1.24 3.17 -5.69
C PHE A 64 -0.12 3.19 -6.40
N ASN A 65 -0.19 2.53 -7.56
CA ASN A 65 -1.46 2.24 -8.22
C ASN A 65 -2.04 0.89 -7.76
N ILE A 66 -3.30 0.61 -8.13
CA ILE A 66 -4.01 -0.58 -7.65
C ILE A 66 -3.39 -1.90 -8.15
N ILE A 67 -2.80 -1.92 -9.34
CA ILE A 67 -2.16 -3.11 -9.92
C ILE A 67 -0.89 -3.45 -9.12
N GLU A 68 -0.10 -2.43 -8.80
CA GLU A 68 1.10 -2.56 -7.98
C GLU A 68 0.76 -3.05 -6.57
N LEU A 69 -0.28 -2.46 -5.95
CA LEU A 69 -0.76 -2.89 -4.65
C LEU A 69 -1.26 -4.34 -4.67
N ALA A 70 -1.93 -4.76 -5.75
CA ALA A 70 -2.38 -6.15 -5.90
C ALA A 70 -1.20 -7.12 -5.97
N ALA A 71 -0.16 -6.80 -6.74
CA ALA A 71 1.05 -7.63 -6.83
C ALA A 71 1.76 -7.75 -5.47
N LEU A 72 1.92 -6.64 -4.76
CA LEU A 72 2.54 -6.60 -3.43
C LEU A 72 1.69 -7.32 -2.37
N ALA A 73 0.37 -7.24 -2.47
CA ALA A 73 -0.57 -7.93 -1.59
C ALA A 73 -0.46 -9.45 -1.76
N ASN A 74 -0.42 -9.93 -3.01
CA ASN A 74 -0.20 -11.34 -3.33
C ASN A 74 1.16 -11.83 -2.79
N LEU A 75 2.23 -11.05 -3.00
CA LEU A 75 3.55 -11.39 -2.50
C LEU A 75 3.59 -11.52 -0.96
N THR A 76 2.87 -10.65 -0.26
CA THR A 76 2.88 -10.60 1.22
C THR A 76 1.76 -11.40 1.89
N ASN A 77 1.00 -12.20 1.12
CA ASN A 77 -0.20 -12.91 1.58
C ASN A 77 -1.20 -11.99 2.32
N ARG A 78 -1.49 -10.83 1.73
CA ARG A 78 -2.42 -9.82 2.26
C ARG A 78 -3.50 -9.48 1.24
N SER A 79 -4.55 -8.80 1.71
CA SER A 79 -5.52 -8.15 0.83
C SER A 79 -5.01 -6.77 0.39
N PRO A 80 -5.20 -6.34 -0.88
CA PRO A 80 -4.78 -5.01 -1.33
C PRO A 80 -5.39 -3.87 -0.51
N ILE A 81 -6.63 -4.04 -0.04
CA ILE A 81 -7.35 -3.07 0.79
C ILE A 81 -6.64 -2.85 2.14
N SER A 82 -5.87 -3.84 2.62
CA SER A 82 -5.14 -3.71 3.88
C SER A 82 -4.07 -2.62 3.84
N PHE A 83 -3.52 -2.31 2.66
CA PHE A 83 -2.55 -1.22 2.49
C PHE A 83 -3.19 0.16 2.56
N LEU A 84 -4.50 0.26 2.31
CA LEU A 84 -5.24 1.53 2.26
C LEU A 84 -5.76 1.97 3.63
N LYS A 85 -5.50 1.18 4.69
CA LYS A 85 -5.96 1.47 6.05
C LYS A 85 -5.02 2.45 6.73
N THR A 86 -5.55 3.26 7.66
CA THR A 86 -4.70 4.01 8.59
C THR A 86 -3.81 3.02 9.35
N PRO A 87 -2.48 3.24 9.40
CA PRO A 87 -1.60 2.40 10.18
C PRO A 87 -2.04 2.38 11.64
N ALA A 88 -2.01 1.20 12.27
CA ALA A 88 -2.21 1.13 13.71
C ALA A 88 -1.08 1.92 14.40
N LYS A 89 -1.41 2.73 15.41
CA LYS A 89 -0.39 3.29 16.30
C LYS A 89 0.23 2.10 17.03
N GLU A 90 1.54 1.93 16.86
CA GLU A 90 2.35 1.01 17.69
C GLU A 90 2.24 1.38 19.17
#